data_AF-A0A7W6LML4-F1
#
_entry.id   AF-A0A7W6LML4-F1
#
_cell.length_a   1.000
_cell.length_b   1.000
_cell.length_c   1.000
_cell.angle_alpha   90.00
_cell.angle_beta   90.00
_cell.angle_gamma   90.00
#
_symmetry.space_group_name_H-M   'P 1'
#
loop_
_entity.id
_entity.type
_entity.pdbx_description
1 polymer ?
#
loop_
_entity_poly.entity_id
_entity_poly.type
_entity_poly.pdbx_seq_one_letter_code
_entity_poly.pdbx_strand_id
1 'polypeptide(L)'
;MNFLLLNSLFLRPLIAHADGSQANTKKSYRYVALLGDGSHDDSAIIQAEIDRTYSSGGGTLIVTSPRAYYRWPVFVPSFVHIVHTGTIIEIDHGADGRPAAPAYVLGNCREFNRDIVQQRRKTDDRLGNYENVDFEDIPLGTWPEEYDEVHGISGTSNARIRAIDCSVSGMTISAPTHLTDRAFGVWFGNVSRARATNWTTNNLTQPFSLGSDYHPRTPYAVECVVENLHVSTPSSSRTYYGIGFLANANRCTARYLYQHSAVPDNLRDGNMIYANFAKNCVIENFVGNCGFGENGDGVGLQNSSGCRVRNGVVMNARNGISDYYTRVEFLDPFNRNQYKDITCINCENGIKIASKYSVFENIDTKSCKNDLYIVNNNAVLNKLINVKVDNVRYGKSASPDFFFNNNLRK
;
A
#
# COMPACT_ATOMS: atom_id res chain seq x y z
N MET A 1 1.04 -12.55 -51.59
CA MET A 1 2.18 -11.78 -52.14
C MET A 1 2.66 -10.87 -51.02
N ASN A 2 3.88 -11.13 -50.55
CA ASN A 2 4.53 -10.52 -49.38
C ASN A 2 4.70 -9.01 -49.51
N PHE A 3 4.66 -8.28 -48.39
CA PHE A 3 5.82 -7.51 -47.93
C PHE A 3 5.77 -7.29 -46.41
N LEU A 4 6.90 -7.64 -45.78
CA LEU A 4 7.25 -7.58 -44.37
C LEU A 4 7.84 -6.21 -44.01
N LEU A 5 7.80 -5.92 -42.70
CA LEU A 5 8.79 -5.19 -41.87
C LEU A 5 9.07 -3.71 -42.19
N LEU A 6 8.87 -2.84 -41.19
CA LEU A 6 9.92 -1.94 -40.68
C LEU A 6 9.49 -1.22 -39.38
N ASN A 7 10.30 -1.47 -38.34
CA ASN A 7 10.76 -0.55 -37.29
C ASN A 7 9.89 -0.20 -36.08
N SER A 8 10.04 -1.07 -35.09
CA SER A 8 10.31 -0.74 -33.67
C SER A 8 11.34 0.38 -33.49
N LEU A 9 10.96 1.51 -32.88
CA LEU A 9 11.91 2.50 -32.31
C LEU A 9 11.21 3.56 -31.44
N PHE A 10 10.48 3.16 -30.39
CA PHE A 10 10.09 4.09 -29.31
C PHE A 10 10.07 3.38 -27.96
N LEU A 11 11.26 3.14 -27.41
CA LEU A 11 11.49 2.88 -25.99
C LEU A 11 12.92 3.36 -25.70
N ARG A 12 13.06 4.66 -25.38
CA ARG A 12 14.26 5.18 -24.73
C ARG A 12 13.95 5.33 -23.25
N PRO A 13 14.72 4.71 -22.33
CA PRO A 13 14.60 5.05 -20.91
C PRO A 13 15.17 6.45 -20.69
N LEU A 14 14.43 7.29 -19.96
CA LEU A 14 14.95 8.53 -19.40
C LEU A 14 16.10 8.19 -18.44
N ILE A 15 17.33 8.49 -18.87
CA ILE A 15 18.50 8.54 -17.98
C ILE A 15 18.48 9.93 -17.35
N ALA A 16 18.06 10.02 -16.09
CA ALA A 16 18.25 11.21 -15.29
C ALA A 16 19.75 11.39 -14.99
N HIS A 17 20.32 12.49 -15.47
CA HIS A 17 21.62 13.01 -15.03
C HIS A 17 21.45 13.71 -13.69
N ALA A 18 22.33 13.40 -12.73
CA ALA A 18 22.61 14.26 -11.58
C ALA A 18 24.14 14.25 -11.36
N ASP A 19 24.70 15.46 -11.36
CA ASP A 19 26.12 15.75 -11.21
C ASP A 19 26.68 15.41 -9.81
N GLY A 20 27.92 14.92 -9.81
CA GLY A 20 28.99 15.54 -9.02
C GLY A 20 29.09 15.27 -7.51
N SER A 21 29.42 14.04 -7.12
CA SER A 21 30.53 13.81 -6.16
C SER A 21 30.98 12.35 -6.23
N GLN A 22 32.24 12.13 -6.61
CA GLN A 22 32.83 10.80 -6.75
C GLN A 22 33.14 10.21 -5.38
N ALA A 23 32.40 9.16 -5.02
CA ALA A 23 32.95 8.01 -4.31
C ALA A 23 32.74 6.78 -5.21
N ASN A 24 33.81 6.04 -5.48
CA ASN A 24 33.80 4.81 -6.27
C ASN A 24 32.88 3.73 -5.65
N THR A 25 31.58 3.78 -5.90
CA THR A 25 30.68 2.65 -5.66
C THR A 25 30.48 1.91 -6.98
N LYS A 26 31.25 0.85 -7.18
CA LYS A 26 31.00 -0.11 -8.26
C LYS A 26 29.57 -0.63 -8.07
N LYS A 27 28.62 -0.23 -8.91
CA LYS A 27 27.25 -0.78 -8.88
C LYS A 27 27.35 -2.28 -9.10
N SER A 28 27.09 -3.06 -8.06
CA SER A 28 27.09 -4.51 -8.08
C SER A 28 25.80 -4.99 -8.73
N TYR A 29 25.93 -5.70 -9.85
CA TYR A 29 24.82 -6.39 -10.50
C TYR A 29 24.99 -7.88 -10.32
N ARG A 30 23.92 -8.56 -9.92
CA ARG A 30 23.85 -10.02 -9.84
C ARG A 30 22.64 -10.48 -10.64
N TYR A 31 22.81 -11.57 -11.40
CA TYR A 31 21.73 -12.19 -12.14
C TYR A 31 21.33 -13.47 -11.42
N VAL A 32 20.03 -13.70 -11.26
CA VAL A 32 19.50 -14.92 -10.68
C VAL A 32 18.45 -15.53 -11.62
N ALA A 33 18.63 -16.82 -11.86
CA ALA A 33 17.64 -17.67 -12.48
C ALA A 33 17.04 -18.58 -11.40
N LEU A 34 15.74 -18.41 -11.18
CA LEU A 34 14.88 -19.26 -10.36
C LEU A 34 14.36 -20.44 -11.19
N LEU A 35 13.99 -21.53 -10.53
CA LEU A 35 13.60 -22.77 -11.20
C LEU A 35 12.21 -22.63 -11.83
N GLY A 36 11.25 -22.04 -11.10
CA GLY A 36 9.93 -21.73 -11.63
C GLY A 36 9.13 -22.98 -12.05
N ASP A 37 9.42 -24.14 -11.47
CA ASP A 37 8.84 -25.44 -11.84
C ASP A 37 7.63 -25.86 -10.98
N GLY A 38 7.26 -25.04 -9.99
CA GLY A 38 6.16 -25.31 -9.05
C GLY A 38 6.45 -26.38 -8.00
N SER A 39 7.57 -27.11 -8.13
CA SER A 39 7.95 -28.19 -7.24
C SER A 39 8.94 -27.72 -6.18
N HIS A 40 9.80 -26.77 -6.52
CA HIS A 40 10.80 -26.21 -5.63
C HIS A 40 10.37 -24.87 -5.02
N ASP A 41 10.94 -24.54 -3.86
CA ASP A 41 10.75 -23.26 -3.21
C ASP A 41 11.75 -22.22 -3.74
N ASP A 42 11.30 -21.39 -4.67
CA ASP A 42 12.13 -20.32 -5.24
C ASP A 42 12.38 -19.19 -4.23
N SER A 43 11.57 -19.06 -3.17
CA SER A 43 11.75 -18.02 -2.14
C SER A 43 13.05 -18.21 -1.34
N ALA A 44 13.50 -19.45 -1.16
CA ALA A 44 14.77 -19.74 -0.50
C ALA A 44 15.98 -19.35 -1.36
N ILE A 45 15.92 -19.63 -2.66
CA ILE A 45 16.98 -19.33 -3.63
C ILE A 45 17.16 -17.81 -3.73
N ILE A 46 16.06 -17.08 -3.95
CA ILE A 46 16.14 -15.63 -4.07
C ILE A 46 16.56 -14.97 -2.75
N GLN A 47 16.10 -15.45 -1.59
CA GLN A 47 16.54 -14.92 -0.30
C GLN A 47 18.05 -15.08 -0.11
N ALA A 48 18.63 -16.22 -0.51
CA ALA A 48 20.07 -16.43 -0.42
C ALA A 48 20.86 -15.45 -1.31
N GLU A 49 20.38 -15.15 -2.52
CA GLU A 49 21.02 -14.13 -3.38
C GLU A 49 20.87 -12.72 -2.83
N ILE A 50 19.72 -12.40 -2.25
CA ILE A 50 19.49 -11.13 -1.54
C ILE A 50 20.48 -10.99 -0.38
N ASP A 51 20.62 -12.02 0.45
CA ASP A 51 21.52 -12.01 1.61
C ASP A 51 22.98 -11.86 1.17
N ARG A 52 23.39 -12.50 0.07
CA ARG A 52 24.74 -12.33 -0.51
C ARG A 52 24.95 -10.93 -1.08
N THR A 53 23.93 -10.36 -1.73
CA THR A 53 23.96 -8.99 -2.26
C THR A 53 24.12 -7.99 -1.12
N TYR A 54 23.30 -8.13 -0.08
CA TYR A 54 23.38 -7.32 1.12
C TYR A 54 24.74 -7.43 1.81
N SER A 55 25.24 -8.64 2.01
CA SER A 55 26.56 -8.90 2.61
C SER A 55 27.73 -8.34 1.78
N SER A 56 27.50 -8.07 0.49
CA SER A 56 28.49 -7.42 -0.40
C SER A 56 28.42 -5.89 -0.36
N GLY A 57 27.61 -5.30 0.53
CA GLY A 57 27.39 -3.86 0.63
C GLY A 57 26.18 -3.32 -0.15
N GLY A 58 25.28 -4.20 -0.60
CA GLY A 58 24.12 -3.84 -1.43
C GLY A 58 24.34 -4.09 -2.92
N GLY A 59 23.36 -3.71 -3.74
CA GLY A 59 23.40 -3.89 -5.18
C GLY A 59 22.05 -4.14 -5.83
N THR A 60 22.10 -4.45 -7.13
CA THR A 60 20.92 -4.82 -7.92
C THR A 60 20.93 -6.31 -8.25
N LEU A 61 19.85 -6.99 -7.87
CA LEU A 61 19.56 -8.37 -8.26
C LEU A 61 18.57 -8.36 -9.43
N ILE A 62 18.98 -8.91 -10.57
CA ILE A 62 18.16 -9.04 -11.77
C ILE A 62 17.64 -10.48 -11.84
N VAL A 63 16.33 -10.62 -11.70
CA VAL A 63 15.63 -11.91 -11.78
C VAL A 63 15.15 -12.11 -13.21
N THR A 64 15.72 -13.10 -13.90
CA THR A 64 15.45 -13.33 -15.33
C THR A 64 14.43 -14.44 -15.59
N SER A 65 14.01 -15.16 -14.54
CA SER A 65 13.09 -16.27 -14.70
C SER A 65 11.68 -15.78 -15.06
N PRO A 66 10.97 -16.47 -15.97
CA PRO A 66 9.61 -16.10 -16.34
C PRO A 66 8.61 -16.41 -15.23
N ARG A 67 8.93 -17.37 -14.35
CA ARG A 67 8.09 -17.80 -13.23
C ARG A 67 8.91 -18.05 -11.98
N ALA A 68 8.27 -17.91 -10.82
CA ALA A 68 8.79 -18.25 -9.51
C ALA A 68 7.66 -18.68 -8.56
N TYR A 69 7.95 -19.59 -7.64
CA TYR A 69 7.00 -20.05 -6.63
C TYR A 69 7.50 -19.74 -5.23
N TYR A 70 6.80 -18.86 -4.52
CA TYR A 70 7.21 -18.40 -3.20
C TYR A 70 6.41 -19.11 -2.11
N ARG A 71 7.10 -19.98 -1.36
CA ARG A 71 6.49 -20.67 -0.22
C ARG A 71 6.59 -19.88 1.08
N TRP A 72 7.55 -18.97 1.16
CA TRP A 72 7.78 -18.08 2.28
C TRP A 72 7.91 -16.63 1.80
N PRO A 73 7.61 -15.65 2.66
CA PRO A 73 7.95 -14.26 2.38
C PRO A 73 9.44 -14.08 2.08
N VAL A 74 9.75 -13.22 1.12
CA VAL A 74 11.11 -12.82 0.76
C VAL A 74 11.40 -11.44 1.34
N PHE A 75 12.44 -11.35 2.17
CA PHE A 75 12.84 -10.13 2.87
C PHE A 75 13.93 -9.40 2.12
N VAL A 76 13.70 -8.12 1.85
CA VAL A 76 14.64 -7.23 1.13
C VAL A 76 15.21 -6.21 2.12
N PRO A 77 16.50 -6.32 2.50
CA PRO A 77 17.15 -5.39 3.42
C PRO A 77 17.62 -4.11 2.70
N SER A 78 18.25 -3.21 3.46
CA SER A 78 18.78 -1.94 2.94
C SER A 78 19.68 -2.11 1.72
N PHE A 79 19.63 -1.15 0.79
CA PHE A 79 20.52 -1.06 -0.38
C PHE A 79 20.45 -2.26 -1.34
N VAL A 80 19.43 -3.11 -1.22
CA VAL A 80 19.17 -4.18 -2.18
C VAL A 80 17.98 -3.80 -3.06
N HIS A 81 18.20 -3.85 -4.38
CA HIS A 81 17.20 -3.55 -5.40
C HIS A 81 16.96 -4.78 -6.26
N ILE A 82 15.71 -5.22 -6.34
CA ILE A 82 15.31 -6.37 -7.15
C ILE A 82 14.58 -5.87 -8.40
N VAL A 83 15.03 -6.35 -9.55
CA VAL A 83 14.43 -6.07 -10.85
C VAL A 83 14.06 -7.39 -11.50
N HIS A 84 12.76 -7.65 -11.58
CA HIS A 84 12.23 -8.74 -12.38
C HIS A 84 12.07 -8.29 -13.83
N THR A 85 12.29 -9.21 -14.77
CA THR A 85 12.11 -8.95 -16.21
C THR A 85 10.75 -9.45 -16.68
N GLY A 86 9.68 -9.20 -15.91
CA GLY A 86 8.34 -9.73 -16.16
C GLY A 86 8.03 -11.07 -15.50
N THR A 87 8.77 -11.44 -14.44
CA THR A 87 8.53 -12.68 -13.69
C THR A 87 7.12 -12.73 -13.11
N ILE A 88 6.44 -13.85 -13.28
CA ILE A 88 5.21 -14.18 -12.55
C ILE A 88 5.60 -14.94 -11.28
N ILE A 89 5.29 -14.34 -10.13
CA ILE A 89 5.51 -14.91 -8.80
C ILE A 89 4.17 -15.49 -8.34
N GLU A 90 4.11 -16.80 -8.21
CA GLU A 90 2.98 -17.49 -7.61
C GLU A 90 3.25 -17.67 -6.11
N ILE A 91 2.39 -17.08 -5.28
CA ILE A 91 2.39 -17.31 -3.84
C ILE A 91 1.82 -18.71 -3.61
N ASP A 92 2.71 -19.65 -3.32
CA ASP A 92 2.35 -21.01 -2.92
C ASP A 92 2.70 -21.20 -1.45
N HIS A 93 1.96 -20.48 -0.61
CA HIS A 93 2.08 -20.72 0.82
C HIS A 93 1.58 -22.11 1.20
N GLY A 94 1.11 -23.03 0.33
CA GLY A 94 0.68 -24.40 0.68
C GLY A 94 -0.72 -24.51 1.32
N ALA A 95 -1.18 -25.75 1.59
CA ALA A 95 -2.56 -26.10 1.97
C ALA A 95 -3.16 -25.36 3.19
N ASP A 96 -4.49 -25.48 3.33
CA ASP A 96 -5.36 -24.85 4.33
C ASP A 96 -4.77 -24.81 5.76
N GLY A 97 -4.87 -23.64 6.41
CA GLY A 97 -4.49 -23.44 7.82
C GLY A 97 -3.26 -22.56 8.07
N ARG A 98 -2.56 -22.12 7.01
CA ARG A 98 -1.34 -21.32 7.13
C ARG A 98 -1.60 -19.83 7.39
N PRO A 99 -0.67 -19.12 8.04
CA PRO A 99 -0.81 -17.69 8.30
C PRO A 99 -0.74 -16.87 7.01
N ALA A 100 -1.42 -15.74 7.02
CA ALA A 100 -1.31 -14.73 5.99
C ALA A 100 0.15 -14.31 5.78
N ALA A 101 0.57 -14.11 4.53
CA ALA A 101 1.92 -13.66 4.22
C ALA A 101 2.01 -12.87 2.90
N PRO A 102 2.97 -11.93 2.81
CA PRO A 102 3.30 -11.27 1.56
C PRO A 102 4.31 -12.07 0.73
N ALA A 103 4.32 -11.83 -0.58
CA ALA A 103 5.41 -12.29 -1.44
C ALA A 103 6.74 -11.62 -1.04
N TYR A 104 6.70 -10.31 -0.81
CA TYR A 104 7.86 -9.51 -0.42
C TYR A 104 7.62 -8.71 0.84
N VAL A 105 8.64 -8.65 1.69
CA VAL A 105 8.76 -7.71 2.81
C VAL A 105 9.97 -6.82 2.55
N LEU A 106 9.74 -5.53 2.28
CA LEU A 106 10.79 -4.52 2.28
C LEU A 106 11.06 -4.10 3.72
N GLY A 107 12.25 -4.44 4.21
CA GLY A 107 12.62 -4.30 5.62
C GLY A 107 12.31 -5.52 6.46
N ASN A 108 11.94 -5.29 7.73
CA ASN A 108 11.71 -6.32 8.74
C ASN A 108 10.85 -5.75 9.87
N CYS A 109 9.96 -6.53 10.46
CA CYS A 109 9.12 -6.04 11.56
C CYS A 109 8.70 -7.14 12.54
N ARG A 110 7.88 -6.74 13.53
CA ARG A 110 7.21 -7.67 14.43
C ARG A 110 6.33 -8.66 13.68
N GLU A 111 5.42 -8.17 12.83
CA GLU A 111 4.36 -8.98 12.18
C GLU A 111 4.90 -9.98 11.16
N PHE A 112 5.86 -9.53 10.35
CA PHE A 112 6.60 -10.35 9.41
C PHE A 112 8.08 -10.24 9.76
N ASN A 113 8.57 -11.21 10.52
CA ASN A 113 9.95 -11.20 10.99
C ASN A 113 10.84 -12.17 10.21
N ARG A 114 11.94 -11.64 9.66
CA ARG A 114 12.91 -12.39 8.86
C ARG A 114 13.49 -13.58 9.61
N ASP A 115 13.89 -13.40 10.86
CA ASP A 115 14.60 -14.43 11.62
C ASP A 115 13.65 -15.57 12.00
N ILE A 116 12.41 -15.26 12.37
CA ILE A 116 11.35 -16.25 12.58
C ILE A 116 11.08 -17.04 11.30
N VAL A 117 10.92 -16.35 10.16
CA VAL A 117 10.70 -17.00 8.86
C VAL A 117 11.87 -17.91 8.49
N GLN A 118 13.12 -17.49 8.71
CA GLN A 118 14.30 -18.31 8.44
C GLN A 118 14.41 -19.52 9.37
N GLN A 119 14.06 -19.38 10.64
CA GLN A 119 14.01 -20.49 11.58
C GLN A 119 12.98 -21.52 11.15
N ARG A 120 11.75 -21.08 10.84
CA ARG A 120 10.67 -21.97 10.39
C ARG A 120 10.95 -22.62 9.05
N ARG A 121 11.62 -21.92 8.13
CA ARG A 121 12.06 -22.48 6.86
C ARG A 121 12.99 -23.67 7.04
N LYS A 122 13.88 -23.64 8.05
CA LYS A 122 14.81 -24.76 8.35
C LYS A 122 14.08 -26.03 8.82
N THR A 123 12.95 -25.86 9.50
CA THR A 123 12.13 -26.98 10.02
C THR A 123 10.93 -27.31 9.15
N ASP A 124 10.76 -26.60 8.03
CA ASP A 124 9.57 -26.61 7.17
C ASP A 124 8.25 -26.38 7.93
N ASP A 125 8.27 -25.61 9.03
CA ASP A 125 7.08 -25.34 9.84
C ASP A 125 6.24 -24.20 9.26
N ARG A 126 5.37 -24.56 8.34
CA ARG A 126 4.64 -23.57 7.53
C ARG A 126 3.30 -23.14 8.12
N LEU A 127 2.89 -23.73 9.26
CA LEU A 127 1.65 -23.36 9.97
C LEU A 127 1.91 -22.32 11.07
N GLY A 128 3.16 -22.20 11.53
CA GLY A 128 3.51 -21.26 12.57
C GLY A 128 3.52 -19.79 12.11
N ASN A 129 3.18 -18.88 13.03
CA ASN A 129 3.14 -17.44 12.77
C ASN A 129 4.51 -16.84 12.43
N TYR A 130 4.54 -15.72 11.71
CA TYR A 130 5.77 -15.01 11.39
C TYR A 130 6.14 -13.93 12.41
N GLU A 131 5.37 -13.85 13.50
CA GLU A 131 5.49 -12.78 14.48
C GLU A 131 6.68 -12.98 15.41
N ASN A 132 7.48 -11.92 15.62
CA ASN A 132 8.47 -11.86 16.69
C ASN A 132 8.02 -10.84 17.74
N VAL A 133 7.45 -11.32 18.85
CA VAL A 133 6.88 -10.46 19.90
C VAL A 133 7.92 -9.59 20.63
N ASP A 134 9.21 -9.97 20.55
CA ASP A 134 10.33 -9.25 21.14
C ASP A 134 10.92 -8.19 20.19
N PHE A 135 10.44 -8.14 18.95
CA PHE A 135 10.84 -7.09 18.01
C PHE A 135 10.24 -5.75 18.42
N GLU A 136 11.09 -4.73 18.56
CA GLU A 136 10.67 -3.42 19.03
C GLU A 136 10.22 -2.49 17.88
N ASP A 137 8.94 -2.58 17.52
CA ASP A 137 8.33 -1.55 16.68
C ASP A 137 8.09 -0.24 17.46
N ILE A 138 7.93 0.87 16.74
CA ILE A 138 7.55 2.15 17.36
C ILE A 138 6.03 2.18 17.66
N PRO A 139 5.57 3.01 18.61
CA PRO A 139 4.16 3.19 18.86
C PRO A 139 3.39 3.67 17.61
N LEU A 140 2.17 3.20 17.43
CA LEU A 140 1.28 3.62 16.35
C LEU A 140 1.04 5.14 16.41
N GLY A 141 1.19 5.81 15.26
CA GLY A 141 1.03 7.26 15.15
C GLY A 141 2.26 8.06 15.58
N THR A 142 3.40 7.40 15.76
CA THR A 142 4.70 8.05 15.98
C THR A 142 5.60 7.89 14.77
N TRP A 143 6.56 8.79 14.60
CA TRP A 143 7.46 8.81 13.45
C TRP A 143 8.88 8.51 13.89
N PRO A 144 9.67 7.74 13.12
CA PRO A 144 11.02 7.35 13.52
C PRO A 144 11.91 8.52 13.87
N GLU A 145 11.86 9.62 13.10
CA GLU A 145 12.65 10.83 13.37
C GLU A 145 12.30 11.48 14.71
N GLU A 146 11.01 11.71 14.96
CA GLU A 146 10.52 12.29 16.22
C GLU A 146 10.77 11.35 17.39
N TYR A 147 10.64 10.04 17.17
CA TYR A 147 10.84 9.02 18.19
C TYR A 147 12.32 8.88 18.56
N ASP A 148 13.21 8.77 17.57
CA ASP A 148 14.66 8.61 17.75
C ASP A 148 15.26 9.84 18.46
N GLU A 149 14.81 11.04 18.10
CA GLU A 149 15.20 12.30 18.74
C GLU A 149 14.83 12.32 20.23
N VAL A 150 13.57 12.03 20.57
CA VAL A 150 13.08 12.05 21.95
C VAL A 150 13.79 11.01 22.84
N HIS A 151 14.20 9.88 22.27
CA HIS A 151 14.80 8.78 23.03
C HIS A 151 16.34 8.74 22.94
N GLY A 152 16.96 9.71 22.26
CA GLY A 152 18.42 9.78 22.11
C GLY A 152 19.03 8.56 21.41
N ILE A 153 18.27 7.93 20.51
CA ILE A 153 18.66 6.67 19.87
C ILE A 153 19.48 6.98 18.61
N SER A 154 20.75 6.57 18.58
CA SER A 154 21.51 6.50 17.33
C SER A 154 20.94 5.36 16.49
N GLY A 155 20.63 5.60 15.20
CA GLY A 155 19.96 4.67 14.27
C GLY A 155 20.69 3.36 13.91
N THR A 156 21.39 2.74 14.86
CA THR A 156 22.19 1.51 14.76
C THR A 156 21.87 0.48 15.84
N SER A 157 20.90 0.72 16.73
CA SER A 157 20.51 -0.31 17.71
C SER A 157 19.89 -1.52 17.00
N ASN A 158 20.50 -2.69 17.15
CA ASN A 158 20.05 -3.97 16.57
C ASN A 158 18.57 -4.32 16.84
N ALA A 159 17.94 -3.70 17.85
CA ALA A 159 16.54 -3.93 18.21
C ALA A 159 15.51 -3.28 17.26
N ARG A 160 15.94 -2.40 16.34
CA ARG A 160 15.06 -1.58 15.49
C ARG A 160 15.65 -1.40 14.09
N ILE A 161 15.84 -2.53 13.40
CA ILE A 161 16.44 -2.55 12.06
C ILE A 161 15.56 -1.76 11.09
N ARG A 162 15.93 -0.51 10.84
CA ARG A 162 15.34 0.31 9.78
C ARG A 162 16.00 -0.06 8.46
N ALA A 163 15.26 -0.71 7.58
CA ALA A 163 15.73 -0.84 6.20
C ALA A 163 15.66 0.51 5.49
N ILE A 164 16.63 0.79 4.64
CA ILE A 164 16.69 2.05 3.91
C ILE A 164 17.07 1.79 2.46
N ASP A 165 16.37 2.47 1.54
CA ASP A 165 16.72 2.49 0.12
C ASP A 165 16.81 1.08 -0.49
N CYS A 166 15.68 0.37 -0.45
CA CYS A 166 15.53 -0.96 -1.05
C CYS A 166 14.31 -0.98 -1.98
N SER A 167 14.29 -1.86 -2.98
CA SER A 167 13.18 -1.87 -3.93
C SER A 167 12.91 -3.21 -4.58
N VAL A 168 11.68 -3.37 -5.07
CA VAL A 168 11.24 -4.47 -5.94
C VAL A 168 10.50 -3.89 -7.15
N SER A 169 10.69 -4.48 -8.32
CA SER A 169 10.05 -3.99 -9.55
C SER A 169 9.92 -5.03 -10.64
N GLY A 170 9.02 -4.78 -11.60
CA GLY A 170 8.94 -5.52 -12.87
C GLY A 170 8.33 -6.91 -12.78
N MET A 171 7.46 -7.15 -11.78
CA MET A 171 6.88 -8.48 -11.53
C MET A 171 5.35 -8.51 -11.62
N THR A 172 4.81 -9.71 -11.80
CA THR A 172 3.42 -10.03 -11.46
C THR A 172 3.40 -10.88 -10.20
N ILE A 173 2.53 -10.57 -9.23
CA ILE A 173 2.33 -11.40 -8.03
C ILE A 173 0.91 -11.98 -8.08
N SER A 174 0.81 -13.29 -8.03
CA SER A 174 -0.45 -14.02 -8.10
C SER A 174 -0.61 -14.94 -6.89
N ALA A 175 -1.84 -15.17 -6.47
CA ALA A 175 -2.17 -16.24 -5.53
C ALA A 175 -3.22 -17.19 -6.13
N PRO A 176 -3.15 -18.49 -5.82
CA PRO A 176 -4.18 -19.43 -6.22
C PRO A 176 -5.48 -19.13 -5.46
N THR A 177 -6.62 -19.43 -6.09
CA THR A 177 -7.95 -19.03 -5.58
C THR A 177 -8.26 -19.51 -4.16
N HIS A 178 -7.69 -20.63 -3.73
CA HIS A 178 -7.88 -21.20 -2.39
C HIS A 178 -7.05 -20.52 -1.28
N LEU A 179 -6.06 -19.67 -1.62
CA LEU A 179 -5.23 -18.92 -0.65
C LEU A 179 -5.52 -17.41 -0.65
N THR A 180 -6.60 -17.01 -1.30
CA THR A 180 -6.94 -15.61 -1.61
C THR A 180 -7.33 -14.76 -0.41
N ASP A 181 -7.58 -15.35 0.77
CA ASP A 181 -7.89 -14.65 2.03
C ASP A 181 -6.63 -14.32 2.86
N ARG A 182 -5.46 -14.76 2.39
CA ARG A 182 -4.19 -14.80 3.14
C ARG A 182 -2.98 -14.32 2.34
N ALA A 183 -3.19 -13.86 1.11
CA ALA A 183 -2.11 -13.49 0.20
C ALA A 183 -1.97 -11.98 0.08
N PHE A 184 -0.77 -11.49 0.41
CA PHE A 184 -0.39 -10.09 0.33
C PHE A 184 0.69 -9.91 -0.74
N GLY A 185 0.74 -8.75 -1.40
CA GLY A 185 1.76 -8.49 -2.41
C GLY A 185 3.08 -8.04 -1.77
N VAL A 186 3.29 -6.72 -1.71
CA VAL A 186 4.50 -6.12 -1.14
C VAL A 186 4.18 -5.41 0.17
N TRP A 187 4.84 -5.85 1.25
CA TRP A 187 4.73 -5.29 2.58
C TRP A 187 5.95 -4.44 2.91
N PHE A 188 5.75 -3.28 3.53
CA PHE A 188 6.81 -2.38 3.96
C PHE A 188 6.84 -2.35 5.49
N GLY A 189 7.89 -2.91 6.09
CA GLY A 189 8.02 -3.05 7.53
C GLY A 189 9.29 -2.38 8.06
N ASN A 190 9.13 -1.35 8.90
CA ASN A 190 10.23 -0.54 9.46
C ASN A 190 11.24 -0.13 8.40
N VAL A 191 10.75 0.59 7.41
CA VAL A 191 11.53 0.89 6.21
C VAL A 191 11.38 2.34 5.81
N SER A 192 12.41 2.88 5.16
CA SER A 192 12.34 4.20 4.55
C SER A 192 12.96 4.28 3.17
N ARG A 193 12.47 5.21 2.36
CA ARG A 193 12.93 5.43 0.98
C ARG A 193 12.85 4.18 0.12
N ALA A 194 11.97 3.23 0.47
CA ALA A 194 11.80 1.99 -0.27
C ALA A 194 10.77 2.13 -1.38
N ARG A 195 10.86 1.27 -2.41
CA ARG A 195 10.03 1.40 -3.61
C ARG A 195 9.50 0.07 -4.11
N ALA A 196 8.23 0.04 -4.50
CA ALA A 196 7.61 -1.04 -5.28
C ALA A 196 7.02 -0.44 -6.56
N THR A 197 7.57 -0.80 -7.72
CA THR A 197 7.25 -0.11 -8.98
C THR A 197 7.03 -1.05 -10.16
N ASN A 198 6.13 -0.68 -11.08
CA ASN A 198 5.90 -1.39 -12.35
C ASN A 198 5.54 -2.86 -12.13
N TRP A 199 4.34 -3.11 -11.62
CA TRP A 199 3.97 -4.43 -11.16
C TRP A 199 2.47 -4.68 -11.26
N THR A 200 2.14 -5.96 -11.34
CA THR A 200 0.76 -6.43 -11.48
C THR A 200 0.43 -7.38 -10.33
N THR A 201 -0.82 -7.39 -9.88
CA THR A 201 -1.30 -8.36 -8.90
C THR A 201 -2.57 -9.06 -9.35
N ASN A 202 -2.68 -10.34 -9.00
CA ASN A 202 -3.88 -11.14 -9.22
C ASN A 202 -4.26 -11.87 -7.93
N ASN A 203 -5.54 -11.86 -7.58
CA ASN A 203 -6.12 -12.69 -6.53
C ASN A 203 -5.50 -12.45 -5.13
N LEU A 204 -5.04 -11.23 -4.84
CA LEU A 204 -4.49 -10.88 -3.53
C LEU A 204 -5.56 -10.24 -2.64
N THR A 205 -5.50 -10.51 -1.34
CA THR A 205 -6.34 -9.85 -0.33
C THR A 205 -6.00 -8.36 -0.21
N GLN A 206 -4.72 -8.05 -0.41
CA GLN A 206 -4.16 -6.71 -0.33
C GLN A 206 -2.85 -6.64 -1.15
N PRO A 207 -2.81 -5.87 -2.25
CA PRO A 207 -1.62 -5.76 -3.08
C PRO A 207 -0.41 -5.12 -2.37
N PHE A 208 -0.60 -4.05 -1.60
CA PHE A 208 0.49 -3.47 -0.79
C PHE A 208 0.06 -3.05 0.62
N SER A 209 1.03 -3.06 1.54
CA SER A 209 0.94 -2.39 2.85
C SER A 209 2.14 -1.49 3.07
N LEU A 210 1.90 -0.19 3.22
CA LEU A 210 2.91 0.76 3.67
C LEU A 210 2.79 0.89 5.20
N GLY A 211 3.57 0.11 5.95
CA GLY A 211 3.43 -0.06 7.40
C GLY A 211 2.20 -0.87 7.79
N SER A 212 1.77 -0.77 9.05
CA SER A 212 0.61 -1.48 9.62
C SER A 212 -0.03 -0.72 10.78
N ASP A 213 -1.25 -1.11 11.15
CA ASP A 213 -1.99 -0.63 12.32
C ASP A 213 -2.50 -1.76 13.22
N TYR A 214 -1.97 -2.98 13.02
CA TYR A 214 -2.43 -4.20 13.69
C TYR A 214 -2.27 -4.15 15.23
N HIS A 215 -1.24 -3.46 15.72
CA HIS A 215 -0.86 -3.48 17.12
C HIS A 215 -0.47 -2.07 17.62
N PRO A 216 -0.62 -1.74 18.92
CA PRO A 216 -0.20 -0.43 19.45
C PRO A 216 1.27 -0.08 19.22
N ARG A 217 2.11 -1.10 18.97
CA ARG A 217 3.48 -0.97 18.43
C ARG A 217 3.53 -1.78 17.15
N THR A 218 3.79 -1.14 16.02
CA THR A 218 3.56 -1.71 14.68
C THR A 218 4.52 -1.09 13.65
N PRO A 219 4.86 -1.80 12.56
CA PRO A 219 5.79 -1.29 11.57
C PRO A 219 5.37 0.04 10.97
N TYR A 220 6.37 0.86 10.67
CA TYR A 220 6.21 2.12 9.97
C TYR A 220 6.78 2.08 8.54
N ALA A 221 6.35 3.06 7.73
CA ALA A 221 6.97 3.38 6.45
C ALA A 221 7.21 4.90 6.33
N VAL A 222 8.41 5.31 5.89
CA VAL A 222 8.76 6.72 5.71
C VAL A 222 9.32 6.98 4.32
N GLU A 223 8.76 7.94 3.58
CA GLU A 223 9.23 8.29 2.22
C GLU A 223 9.24 7.11 1.24
N CYS A 224 8.37 6.14 1.48
CA CYS A 224 8.23 4.96 0.63
C CYS A 224 7.29 5.25 -0.54
N VAL A 225 7.54 4.58 -1.66
CA VAL A 225 6.80 4.79 -2.90
C VAL A 225 6.22 3.48 -3.42
N VAL A 226 4.92 3.49 -3.71
CA VAL A 226 4.26 2.47 -4.54
C VAL A 226 3.83 3.16 -5.84
N GLU A 227 4.26 2.62 -6.98
CA GLU A 227 4.03 3.26 -8.27
C GLU A 227 3.70 2.26 -9.37
N ASN A 228 2.78 2.64 -10.26
CA ASN A 228 2.44 1.88 -11.46
C ASN A 228 2.05 0.43 -11.12
N LEU A 229 1.02 0.33 -10.26
CA LEU A 229 0.41 -0.93 -9.83
C LEU A 229 -0.85 -1.19 -10.65
N HIS A 230 -0.93 -2.38 -11.24
CA HIS A 230 -2.11 -2.89 -11.89
C HIS A 230 -2.68 -4.09 -11.12
N VAL A 231 -3.89 -3.96 -10.59
CA VAL A 231 -4.63 -5.07 -9.99
C VAL A 231 -5.56 -5.64 -11.05
N SER A 232 -5.19 -6.77 -11.65
CA SER A 232 -6.02 -7.38 -12.70
C SER A 232 -7.30 -7.96 -12.09
N THR A 233 -7.15 -8.71 -11.00
CA THR A 233 -8.27 -9.29 -10.25
C THR A 233 -8.02 -9.14 -8.75
N PRO A 234 -8.96 -8.57 -7.98
CA PRO A 234 -8.97 -8.69 -6.53
C PRO A 234 -9.19 -10.15 -6.09
N SER A 235 -8.98 -10.43 -4.81
CA SER A 235 -9.33 -11.73 -4.22
C SER A 235 -10.84 -12.02 -4.33
N SER A 236 -11.15 -13.27 -4.70
CA SER A 236 -12.53 -13.74 -4.84
C SER A 236 -13.20 -14.11 -3.51
N SER A 237 -12.44 -14.29 -2.42
CA SER A 237 -12.95 -14.78 -1.13
C SER A 237 -12.91 -13.72 -0.04
N ARG A 238 -11.91 -12.83 -0.07
CA ARG A 238 -11.73 -11.76 0.90
C ARG A 238 -10.78 -10.70 0.35
N THR A 239 -11.25 -9.47 0.27
CA THR A 239 -10.44 -8.33 -0.12
C THR A 239 -10.48 -7.27 0.98
N TYR A 240 -9.41 -7.16 1.77
CA TYR A 240 -9.30 -6.08 2.76
C TYR A 240 -9.22 -4.73 2.06
N TYR A 241 -8.28 -4.65 1.10
CA TYR A 241 -8.03 -3.48 0.28
C TYR A 241 -7.73 -3.91 -1.17
N GLY A 242 -8.60 -3.57 -2.11
CA GLY A 242 -8.50 -3.95 -3.52
C GLY A 242 -7.28 -3.39 -4.23
N ILE A 243 -6.71 -2.29 -3.72
CA ILE A 243 -5.46 -1.68 -4.21
C ILE A 243 -4.39 -1.69 -3.12
N GLY A 244 -4.68 -1.21 -1.91
CA GLY A 244 -3.69 -1.27 -0.83
C GLY A 244 -3.98 -0.41 0.37
N PHE A 245 -3.03 -0.42 1.31
CA PHE A 245 -3.18 0.18 2.62
C PHE A 245 -1.94 0.98 3.03
N LEU A 246 -2.17 2.09 3.70
CA LEU A 246 -1.13 2.92 4.31
C LEU A 246 -1.41 3.03 5.81
N ALA A 247 -0.52 2.52 6.65
CA ALA A 247 -0.66 2.66 8.08
C ALA A 247 0.65 2.96 8.77
N ASN A 248 0.60 3.83 9.78
CA ASN A 248 1.81 4.34 10.42
C ASN A 248 2.83 4.84 9.37
N ALA A 249 2.30 5.52 8.35
CA ALA A 249 3.02 5.93 7.16
C ALA A 249 3.23 7.44 7.12
N ASN A 250 4.46 7.90 6.86
CA ASN A 250 4.80 9.32 6.81
C ASN A 250 5.50 9.68 5.50
N ARG A 251 5.03 10.74 4.83
CA ARG A 251 5.61 11.22 3.55
C ARG A 251 5.65 10.14 2.46
N CYS A 252 4.81 9.12 2.55
CA CYS A 252 4.74 8.04 1.56
C CYS A 252 3.86 8.44 0.37
N THR A 253 4.15 7.88 -0.80
CA THR A 253 3.42 8.14 -2.04
C THR A 253 2.92 6.83 -2.65
N ALA A 254 1.63 6.77 -2.99
CA ALA A 254 1.03 5.72 -3.80
C ALA A 254 0.41 6.36 -5.05
N ARG A 255 0.91 6.03 -6.24
CA ARG A 255 0.46 6.67 -7.49
C ARG A 255 0.39 5.77 -8.72
N TYR A 256 -0.46 6.13 -9.67
CA TYR A 256 -0.73 5.33 -10.87
C TYR A 256 -1.21 3.92 -10.49
N LEU A 257 -2.41 3.88 -9.89
CA LEU A 257 -2.97 2.68 -9.29
C LEU A 257 -4.24 2.28 -10.04
N TYR A 258 -4.24 1.12 -10.68
CA TYR A 258 -5.33 0.71 -11.56
C TYR A 258 -5.89 -0.64 -11.14
N GLN A 259 -7.12 -0.67 -10.66
CA GLN A 259 -7.86 -1.89 -10.43
C GLN A 259 -8.82 -2.13 -11.60
N HIS A 260 -8.51 -3.16 -12.40
CA HIS A 260 -9.18 -3.41 -13.69
C HIS A 260 -10.50 -4.17 -13.54
N SER A 261 -10.62 -5.00 -12.50
CA SER A 261 -11.84 -5.77 -12.21
C SER A 261 -12.45 -5.34 -10.88
N ALA A 262 -13.78 -5.42 -10.77
CA ALA A 262 -14.48 -5.17 -9.51
C ALA A 262 -14.03 -6.16 -8.42
N VAL A 263 -14.00 -5.68 -7.18
CA VAL A 263 -14.08 -6.59 -6.01
C VAL A 263 -15.39 -7.38 -6.14
N PRO A 264 -15.42 -8.69 -5.84
CA PRO A 264 -16.67 -9.43 -5.85
C PRO A 264 -17.72 -8.83 -4.90
N ASP A 265 -18.97 -8.86 -5.33
CA ASP A 265 -20.09 -8.34 -4.55
C ASP A 265 -20.30 -9.11 -3.23
N ASN A 266 -20.84 -8.43 -2.23
CA ASN A 266 -21.20 -8.99 -0.91
C ASN A 266 -20.03 -9.60 -0.12
N LEU A 267 -18.78 -9.28 -0.46
CA LEU A 267 -17.68 -9.51 0.47
C LEU A 267 -17.83 -8.58 1.68
N ARG A 268 -17.53 -9.11 2.87
CA ARG A 268 -17.56 -8.37 4.15
C ARG A 268 -16.69 -7.12 4.08
N ASP A 269 -15.52 -7.28 3.49
CA ASP A 269 -14.53 -6.24 3.27
C ASP A 269 -14.48 -5.93 1.76
N GLY A 270 -14.03 -4.74 1.38
CA GLY A 270 -13.95 -4.35 -0.03
C GLY A 270 -13.51 -2.91 -0.23
N ASN A 271 -12.66 -2.42 0.67
CA ASN A 271 -12.11 -1.08 0.52
C ASN A 271 -11.21 -1.06 -0.72
N MET A 272 -11.08 0.07 -1.42
CA MET A 272 -10.11 0.15 -2.52
C MET A 272 -8.74 0.57 -2.00
N ILE A 273 -8.63 1.77 -1.43
CA ILE A 273 -7.39 2.26 -0.79
C ILE A 273 -7.71 3.02 0.49
N TYR A 274 -6.97 2.73 1.56
CA TYR A 274 -7.21 3.36 2.85
C TYR A 274 -5.90 3.79 3.50
N ALA A 275 -5.93 4.88 4.24
CA ALA A 275 -4.83 5.30 5.08
C ALA A 275 -5.29 5.48 6.53
N ASN A 276 -4.55 4.93 7.49
CA ASN A 276 -4.81 5.07 8.91
C ASN A 276 -3.55 5.51 9.66
N PHE A 277 -3.61 6.45 10.60
CA PHE A 277 -2.41 6.96 11.28
C PHE A 277 -1.33 7.37 10.28
N ALA A 278 -1.71 8.14 9.25
CA ALA A 278 -0.81 8.55 8.18
C ALA A 278 -0.60 10.07 8.19
N LYS A 279 0.61 10.51 7.83
CA LYS A 279 0.96 11.95 7.79
C LYS A 279 1.65 12.32 6.49
N ASN A 280 1.23 13.43 5.90
CA ASN A 280 1.85 14.01 4.70
C ASN A 280 1.94 13.01 3.51
N CYS A 281 1.03 12.04 3.43
CA CYS A 281 1.03 11.05 2.35
C CYS A 281 0.38 11.57 1.08
N VAL A 282 0.68 10.95 -0.05
CA VAL A 282 0.07 11.24 -1.35
C VAL A 282 -0.54 9.97 -1.93
N ILE A 283 -1.81 10.04 -2.30
CA ILE A 283 -2.53 9.01 -3.06
C ILE A 283 -3.05 9.67 -4.34
N GLU A 284 -2.54 9.30 -5.51
CA GLU A 284 -2.90 10.00 -6.74
C GLU A 284 -2.99 9.14 -8.00
N ASN A 285 -3.78 9.59 -8.96
CA ASN A 285 -3.92 8.95 -10.27
C ASN A 285 -4.37 7.49 -10.10
N PHE A 286 -5.57 7.30 -9.54
CA PHE A 286 -6.10 5.99 -9.21
C PHE A 286 -7.47 5.73 -9.85
N VAL A 287 -7.73 4.48 -10.21
CA VAL A 287 -9.03 4.02 -10.71
C VAL A 287 -9.34 2.67 -10.07
N GLY A 288 -10.53 2.50 -9.49
CA GLY A 288 -10.94 1.20 -9.00
C GLY A 288 -12.43 1.05 -8.68
N ASN A 289 -12.81 -0.18 -8.35
CA ASN A 289 -14.21 -0.62 -8.28
C ASN A 289 -14.42 -1.54 -7.07
N CYS A 290 -15.20 -1.09 -6.09
CA CYS A 290 -15.33 -1.74 -4.78
C CYS A 290 -16.41 -2.84 -4.72
N GLY A 291 -17.16 -3.10 -5.80
CA GLY A 291 -18.17 -4.17 -5.86
C GLY A 291 -19.31 -4.05 -4.85
N PHE A 292 -19.52 -2.90 -4.22
CA PHE A 292 -20.47 -2.71 -3.12
C PHE A 292 -20.29 -3.68 -1.94
N GLY A 293 -19.04 -4.04 -1.61
CA GLY A 293 -18.72 -4.76 -0.37
C GLY A 293 -19.39 -4.12 0.86
N GLU A 294 -19.71 -4.93 1.88
CA GLU A 294 -20.54 -4.49 3.02
C GLU A 294 -19.98 -3.24 3.71
N ASN A 295 -18.66 -3.18 3.87
CA ASN A 295 -17.93 -2.04 4.45
C ASN A 295 -17.00 -1.33 3.45
N GLY A 296 -17.22 -1.49 2.14
CA GLY A 296 -16.28 -1.06 1.10
C GLY A 296 -16.24 0.45 0.87
N ASP A 297 -15.26 1.15 1.46
CA ASP A 297 -14.93 2.53 1.14
C ASP A 297 -13.98 2.59 -0.07
N GLY A 298 -14.19 3.55 -0.97
CA GLY A 298 -13.31 3.79 -2.11
C GLY A 298 -11.95 4.26 -1.67
N VAL A 299 -11.86 5.55 -1.34
CA VAL A 299 -10.66 6.11 -0.72
C VAL A 299 -10.95 6.67 0.66
N GLY A 300 -10.20 6.23 1.66
CA GLY A 300 -10.40 6.62 3.04
C GLY A 300 -9.16 7.19 3.71
N LEU A 301 -9.34 8.23 4.50
CA LEU A 301 -8.35 8.68 5.49
C LEU A 301 -8.96 8.58 6.88
N GLN A 302 -8.25 7.86 7.76
CA GLN A 302 -8.58 7.73 9.17
C GLN A 302 -7.41 8.19 10.00
N ASN A 303 -7.66 8.99 11.05
CA ASN A 303 -6.61 9.46 11.97
C ASN A 303 -5.36 9.94 11.20
N SER A 304 -5.56 10.77 10.18
CA SER A 304 -4.49 11.15 9.25
C SER A 304 -4.48 12.65 9.06
N SER A 305 -3.31 13.24 8.77
CA SER A 305 -3.14 14.69 8.59
C SER A 305 -2.18 15.02 7.44
N GLY A 306 -2.39 16.16 6.78
CA GLY A 306 -1.56 16.62 5.66
C GLY A 306 -1.58 15.74 4.41
N CYS A 307 -2.47 14.74 4.35
CA CYS A 307 -2.53 13.81 3.23
C CYS A 307 -3.23 14.44 2.03
N ARG A 308 -2.75 14.11 0.83
CA ARG A 308 -3.33 14.57 -0.45
C ARG A 308 -3.83 13.37 -1.25
N VAL A 309 -5.12 13.35 -1.52
CA VAL A 309 -5.80 12.35 -2.35
C VAL A 309 -6.31 13.04 -3.61
N ARG A 310 -5.84 12.65 -4.80
CA ARG A 310 -6.20 13.39 -6.02
C ARG A 310 -6.26 12.59 -7.32
N ASN A 311 -6.96 13.13 -8.30
CA ASN A 311 -7.05 12.58 -9.66
C ASN A 311 -7.54 11.11 -9.65
N GLY A 312 -8.72 10.90 -9.10
CA GLY A 312 -9.23 9.58 -8.76
C GLY A 312 -10.57 9.24 -9.41
N VAL A 313 -10.80 7.98 -9.72
CA VAL A 313 -12.14 7.45 -10.05
C VAL A 313 -12.46 6.27 -9.13
N VAL A 314 -13.58 6.38 -8.41
CA VAL A 314 -14.10 5.35 -7.52
C VAL A 314 -15.44 4.88 -8.04
N MET A 315 -15.62 3.57 -8.17
CA MET A 315 -16.87 2.96 -8.62
C MET A 315 -17.43 2.00 -7.56
N ASN A 316 -18.76 1.95 -7.46
CA ASN A 316 -19.49 0.92 -6.71
C ASN A 316 -19.04 0.79 -5.24
N ALA A 317 -18.88 1.90 -4.53
CA ALA A 317 -18.47 1.91 -3.13
C ALA A 317 -19.64 2.25 -2.19
N ARG A 318 -19.54 1.85 -0.93
CA ARG A 318 -20.43 2.38 0.12
C ARG A 318 -20.19 3.86 0.31
N ASN A 319 -18.93 4.25 0.43
CA ASN A 319 -18.53 5.65 0.48
C ASN A 319 -17.44 5.86 -0.56
N GLY A 320 -17.66 6.76 -1.52
CA GLY A 320 -16.67 7.07 -2.55
C GLY A 320 -15.38 7.62 -1.92
N ILE A 321 -15.58 8.61 -1.05
CA ILE A 321 -14.55 9.19 -0.19
C ILE A 321 -15.00 9.05 1.27
N SER A 322 -14.08 8.64 2.15
CA SER A 322 -14.27 8.62 3.60
C SER A 322 -13.20 9.46 4.29
N ASP A 323 -13.62 10.31 5.22
CA ASP A 323 -12.72 11.05 6.10
C ASP A 323 -13.21 10.97 7.55
N TYR A 324 -12.37 10.45 8.43
CA TYR A 324 -12.74 10.15 9.81
C TYR A 324 -11.57 10.32 10.79
N TYR A 325 -11.88 10.70 12.03
CA TYR A 325 -10.92 10.62 13.13
C TYR A 325 -11.57 10.09 14.40
N THR A 326 -10.74 9.46 15.20
CA THR A 326 -10.97 9.11 16.61
C THR A 326 -9.98 9.81 17.54
N ARG A 327 -8.94 10.40 16.97
CA ARG A 327 -7.72 10.87 17.64
C ARG A 327 -7.51 12.35 17.31
N VAL A 328 -7.59 13.20 18.33
CA VAL A 328 -7.58 14.66 18.15
C VAL A 328 -6.23 15.20 17.68
N GLU A 329 -5.14 14.46 17.93
CA GLU A 329 -3.79 14.81 17.49
C GLU A 329 -3.62 14.81 15.97
N PHE A 330 -4.54 14.17 15.23
CA PHE A 330 -4.57 14.20 13.77
C PHE A 330 -5.48 15.32 13.21
N LEU A 331 -6.07 16.14 14.08
CA LEU A 331 -6.84 17.31 13.68
C LEU A 331 -5.95 18.55 13.63
N ASP A 332 -5.40 18.83 12.46
CA ASP A 332 -4.55 20.00 12.25
C ASP A 332 -5.19 20.98 11.24
N PRO A 333 -5.63 22.18 11.68
CA PRO A 333 -6.19 23.19 10.79
C PRO A 333 -5.14 23.84 9.86
N PHE A 334 -3.85 23.64 10.10
CA PHE A 334 -2.74 24.11 9.27
C PHE A 334 -2.18 22.98 8.38
N ASN A 335 -2.32 21.73 8.80
CA ASN A 335 -1.93 20.54 8.03
C ASN A 335 -3.13 19.65 7.67
N ARG A 336 -4.03 20.19 6.84
CA ARG A 336 -5.31 19.58 6.50
C ARG A 336 -5.15 18.44 5.49
N ASN A 337 -6.05 17.46 5.57
CA ASN A 337 -6.26 16.53 4.46
C ASN A 337 -6.92 17.24 3.27
N GLN A 338 -6.53 16.84 2.07
CA GLN A 338 -7.01 17.41 0.82
C GLN A 338 -7.46 16.30 -0.13
N TYR A 339 -8.69 16.42 -0.62
CA TYR A 339 -9.27 15.59 -1.66
C TYR A 339 -9.53 16.47 -2.88
N LYS A 340 -9.01 16.10 -4.04
CA LYS A 340 -9.08 16.95 -5.23
C LYS A 340 -9.27 16.17 -6.53
N ASP A 341 -10.16 16.62 -7.40
CA ASP A 341 -10.36 16.04 -8.74
C ASP A 341 -10.68 14.53 -8.66
N ILE A 342 -11.71 14.17 -7.89
CA ILE A 342 -12.16 12.78 -7.69
C ILE A 342 -13.58 12.62 -8.21
N THR A 343 -13.81 11.59 -9.02
CA THR A 343 -15.15 11.18 -9.45
C THR A 343 -15.60 9.94 -8.69
N CYS A 344 -16.73 10.02 -7.99
CA CYS A 344 -17.40 8.91 -7.33
C CYS A 344 -18.61 8.49 -8.16
N ILE A 345 -18.65 7.23 -8.60
CA ILE A 345 -19.67 6.71 -9.51
C ILE A 345 -20.43 5.57 -8.83
N ASN A 346 -21.75 5.63 -8.84
CA ASN A 346 -22.63 4.60 -8.31
C ASN A 346 -22.24 4.21 -6.87
N CYS A 347 -22.19 5.18 -5.96
CA CYS A 347 -21.87 4.94 -4.55
C CYS A 347 -23.11 5.11 -3.67
N GLU A 348 -23.13 4.51 -2.47
CA GLU A 348 -24.20 4.85 -1.50
C GLU A 348 -24.05 6.29 -1.01
N ASN A 349 -22.82 6.72 -0.71
CA ASN A 349 -22.50 8.11 -0.41
C ASN A 349 -21.27 8.52 -1.25
N GLY A 350 -21.33 9.65 -1.94
CA GLY A 350 -20.18 10.19 -2.68
C GLY A 350 -19.06 10.58 -1.73
N ILE A 351 -19.37 11.46 -0.77
CA ILE A 351 -18.45 11.90 0.27
C ILE A 351 -19.05 11.57 1.64
N LYS A 352 -18.30 10.88 2.51
CA LYS A 352 -18.64 10.64 3.91
C LYS A 352 -17.65 11.40 4.80
N ILE A 353 -18.18 12.33 5.58
CA ILE A 353 -17.40 13.19 6.47
C ILE A 353 -17.78 12.89 7.93
N ALA A 354 -16.77 12.51 8.70
CA ALA A 354 -16.81 12.37 10.14
C ALA A 354 -15.58 13.04 10.79
N SER A 355 -14.98 14.00 10.08
CA SER A 355 -13.74 14.71 10.44
C SER A 355 -13.84 16.23 10.31
N LYS A 356 -12.81 16.95 10.77
CA LYS A 356 -12.72 18.42 10.75
C LYS A 356 -11.59 18.91 9.85
N TYR A 357 -11.75 20.13 9.35
CA TYR A 357 -10.74 20.93 8.63
C TYR A 357 -10.36 20.49 7.21
N SER A 358 -10.83 19.35 6.74
CA SER A 358 -10.48 18.81 5.43
C SER A 358 -11.01 19.66 4.28
N VAL A 359 -10.34 19.56 3.13
CA VAL A 359 -10.69 20.26 1.90
C VAL A 359 -11.10 19.25 0.85
N PHE A 360 -12.28 19.44 0.27
CA PHE A 360 -12.81 18.67 -0.84
C PHE A 360 -13.00 19.63 -2.02
N GLU A 361 -12.24 19.44 -3.09
CA GLU A 361 -12.20 20.33 -4.25
C GLU A 361 -12.49 19.54 -5.53
N ASN A 362 -13.40 20.03 -6.38
CA ASN A 362 -13.74 19.42 -7.66
C ASN A 362 -14.10 17.92 -7.53
N ILE A 363 -14.99 17.61 -6.58
CA ILE A 363 -15.51 16.26 -6.38
C ILE A 363 -16.81 16.11 -7.16
N ASP A 364 -16.86 15.11 -8.03
CA ASP A 364 -17.99 14.81 -8.90
C ASP A 364 -18.68 13.51 -8.44
N THR A 365 -19.97 13.59 -8.11
CA THR A 365 -20.78 12.45 -7.64
C THR A 365 -21.80 12.07 -8.72
N LYS A 366 -21.63 10.89 -9.32
CA LYS A 366 -22.48 10.40 -10.40
C LYS A 366 -23.29 9.21 -9.94
N SER A 367 -24.61 9.30 -10.01
CA SER A 367 -25.52 8.21 -9.62
C SER A 367 -25.29 7.71 -8.20
N CYS A 368 -24.77 8.57 -7.31
CA CYS A 368 -24.64 8.25 -5.89
C CYS A 368 -26.01 8.44 -5.21
N LYS A 369 -26.35 7.60 -4.24
CA LYS A 369 -27.62 7.76 -3.50
C LYS A 369 -27.62 9.07 -2.70
N ASN A 370 -26.49 9.41 -2.08
CA ASN A 370 -26.27 10.70 -1.45
C ASN A 370 -24.96 11.29 -2.00
N ASP A 371 -24.92 12.58 -2.31
CA ASP A 371 -23.68 13.25 -2.70
C ASP A 371 -22.78 13.45 -1.47
N LEU A 372 -23.41 13.79 -0.35
CA LEU A 372 -22.74 14.07 0.92
C LEU A 372 -23.42 13.36 2.08
N TYR A 373 -22.63 12.67 2.91
CA TYR A 373 -23.04 12.09 4.17
C TYR A 373 -22.25 12.70 5.33
N ILE A 374 -22.97 13.38 6.23
CA ILE A 374 -22.44 14.02 7.43
C ILE A 374 -22.77 13.12 8.62
N VAL A 375 -21.76 12.45 9.15
CA VAL A 375 -21.97 11.35 10.09
C VAL A 375 -22.37 11.84 11.48
N ASN A 376 -21.72 12.90 11.98
CA ASN A 376 -21.91 13.41 13.33
C ASN A 376 -21.40 14.86 13.46
N ASN A 377 -21.50 15.43 14.66
CA ASN A 377 -21.08 16.81 14.95
C ASN A 377 -19.56 17.06 14.86
N ASN A 378 -18.77 16.02 14.60
CA ASN A 378 -17.37 16.19 14.26
C ASN A 378 -17.17 16.70 12.84
N ALA A 379 -18.16 16.61 11.96
CA ALA A 379 -18.06 17.06 10.57
C ALA A 379 -18.18 18.59 10.43
N VAL A 380 -17.20 19.34 10.96
CA VAL A 380 -17.19 20.81 10.95
C VAL A 380 -15.90 21.41 10.42
N LEU A 381 -15.98 22.66 9.96
CA LEU A 381 -14.87 23.46 9.45
C LEU A 381 -14.18 22.85 8.21
N ASN A 382 -14.88 21.94 7.53
CA ASN A 382 -14.49 21.42 6.24
C ASN A 382 -14.83 22.43 5.13
N LYS A 383 -14.09 22.35 4.03
CA LYS A 383 -14.31 23.18 2.84
C LYS A 383 -14.78 22.30 1.70
N LEU A 384 -15.92 22.64 1.11
CA LEU A 384 -16.41 22.06 -0.13
C LEU A 384 -16.28 23.14 -1.21
N ILE A 385 -15.41 22.90 -2.20
CA ILE A 385 -15.08 23.85 -3.27
C ILE A 385 -15.42 23.18 -4.60
N ASN A 386 -16.30 23.80 -5.40
CA ASN A 386 -16.78 23.22 -6.67
C ASN A 386 -17.32 21.77 -6.51
N VAL A 387 -17.98 21.49 -5.39
CA VAL A 387 -18.65 20.21 -5.15
C VAL A 387 -20.15 20.45 -5.27
N LYS A 388 -20.78 19.83 -6.27
CA LYS A 388 -22.24 19.87 -6.40
C LYS A 388 -22.86 18.92 -5.38
N VAL A 389 -23.80 19.42 -4.58
CA VAL A 389 -24.45 18.64 -3.52
C VAL A 389 -25.96 18.82 -3.67
N ASP A 390 -26.62 17.83 -4.27
CA ASP A 390 -28.06 17.80 -4.45
C ASP A 390 -28.72 16.99 -3.31
N ASN A 391 -28.10 15.89 -2.88
CA ASN A 391 -28.62 14.99 -1.85
C ASN A 391 -27.68 14.90 -0.64
N VAL A 392 -28.19 15.26 0.54
CA VAL A 392 -27.44 15.20 1.81
C VAL A 392 -28.09 14.21 2.77
N ARG A 393 -27.29 13.29 3.30
CA ARG A 393 -27.64 12.41 4.42
C ARG A 393 -27.03 12.93 5.71
N TYR A 394 -27.78 12.84 6.80
CA TYR A 394 -27.32 13.14 8.15
C TYR A 394 -27.34 11.90 9.03
N GLY A 395 -26.33 11.74 9.88
CA GLY A 395 -26.32 10.73 10.92
C GLY A 395 -27.16 11.16 12.14
N LYS A 396 -27.27 10.28 13.14
CA LYS A 396 -28.20 10.44 14.28
C LYS A 396 -27.98 11.69 15.15
N SER A 397 -26.83 12.36 15.04
CA SER A 397 -26.45 13.49 15.91
C SER A 397 -26.28 14.83 15.18
N ALA A 398 -26.33 14.86 13.85
CA ALA A 398 -26.06 16.06 13.06
C ALA A 398 -27.38 16.69 12.58
N SER A 399 -27.68 17.91 13.01
CA SER A 399 -28.75 18.71 12.39
C SER A 399 -28.22 19.43 11.15
N PRO A 400 -29.04 19.67 10.12
CA PRO A 400 -28.66 20.46 8.96
C PRO A 400 -28.10 21.83 9.34
N ASP A 401 -28.76 22.54 10.25
CA ASP A 401 -28.38 23.90 10.69
C ASP A 401 -26.98 23.93 11.31
N PHE A 402 -26.63 22.94 12.12
CA PHE A 402 -25.29 22.83 12.69
C PHE A 402 -24.23 22.71 11.60
N PHE A 403 -24.48 21.88 10.57
CA PHE A 403 -23.52 21.70 9.48
C PHE A 403 -23.39 22.95 8.60
N PHE A 404 -24.51 23.56 8.21
CA PHE A 404 -24.51 24.77 7.36
C PHE A 404 -23.78 25.94 8.03
N ASN A 405 -23.98 26.13 9.33
CA ASN A 405 -23.35 27.22 10.07
C ASN A 405 -21.85 26.99 10.32
N ASN A 406 -21.37 25.75 10.26
CA ASN A 406 -20.02 25.39 10.66
C ASN A 406 -19.13 24.88 9.52
N ASN A 407 -19.62 24.81 8.27
CA ASN A 407 -18.81 24.43 7.10
C ASN A 407 -18.92 25.48 6.01
N LEU A 408 -17.78 25.82 5.40
CA LEU A 408 -17.73 26.82 4.33
C LEU A 408 -18.01 26.14 2.99
N ARG A 409 -19.20 26.40 2.43
CA ARG A 409 -19.45 26.19 0.99
C ARG A 409 -18.92 27.42 0.26
N LYS A 410 -18.01 27.22 -0.69
CA LYS A 410 -17.55 28.29 -1.60
C LYS A 410 -17.67 27.85 -3.04
#